data_AF-A0A9D1T705-F1
#
_entry.id   AF-A0A9D1T705-F1
#
_cell.length_a   1.000
_cell.length_b   1.000
_cell.length_c   1.000
_cell.angle_alpha   90.00
_cell.angle_beta   90.00
_cell.angle_gamma   90.00
#
_symmetry.space_group_name_H-M   'P 1'
#
loop_
_entity.id
_entity.type
_entity.pdbx_description
1 polymer ?
#
loop_
_entity_poly.entity_id
_entity_poly.type
_entity_poly.pdbx_seq_one_letter_code
_entity_poly.pdbx_strand_id
1 'polypeptide(L)'
;MNCDKKDLLLYAVTDRSWLGEHTLYEQVEAAIRGGATFVQLREKKLDQESFLAEAREIQALCRRHGVPFVINDNVEIAREIGADGVHV
;
A
#
# COMPACT_ATOMS: atom_id res chain seq x y z
N MET A 1 14.83 0.28 -1.95
CA MET A 1 13.86 0.12 -3.03
C MET A 1 14.56 0.16 -4.37
N ASN A 2 14.40 -0.86 -5.22
CA ASN A 2 14.72 -0.76 -6.64
C ASN A 2 13.42 -0.38 -7.36
N CYS A 3 13.25 0.91 -7.68
CA CYS A 3 12.08 1.46 -8.34
C CYS A 3 12.52 2.08 -9.67
N ASP A 4 11.87 1.69 -10.76
CA ASP A 4 12.08 2.26 -12.09
C ASP A 4 11.14 3.46 -12.31
N LYS A 5 11.47 4.33 -13.28
CA LYS A 5 10.59 5.46 -13.66
C LYS A 5 9.19 5.01 -14.08
N LYS A 6 9.07 3.83 -14.68
CA LYS A 6 7.78 3.25 -15.12
C LYS A 6 6.87 2.89 -13.94
N ASP A 7 7.45 2.58 -12.78
CA ASP A 7 6.67 2.22 -11.60
C ASP A 7 5.99 3.46 -11.02
N LEU A 8 6.52 4.66 -11.25
CA LEU A 8 5.99 5.92 -10.74
C LEU A 8 4.97 6.62 -11.67
N LEU A 9 4.45 5.95 -12.70
CA LEU A 9 3.53 6.55 -13.67
C LEU A 9 2.14 6.84 -13.09
N LEU A 10 1.56 5.89 -12.35
CA LEU A 10 0.31 6.07 -11.63
C LEU A 10 0.45 5.56 -10.20
N TYR A 11 0.65 6.52 -9.29
CA TYR A 11 0.92 6.28 -7.88
C TYR A 11 -0.37 6.39 -7.07
N ALA A 12 -0.90 5.26 -6.60
CA ALA A 12 -2.04 5.20 -5.70
C ALA A 12 -1.62 5.40 -4.23
N VAL A 13 -2.26 6.34 -3.54
CA VAL A 13 -2.13 6.57 -2.09
C VAL A 13 -3.47 6.25 -1.44
N THR A 14 -3.50 5.36 -0.46
CA THR A 14 -4.75 4.94 0.18
C THR A 14 -5.31 6.00 1.13
N ASP A 15 -6.64 6.06 1.24
CA ASP A 15 -7.32 6.75 2.34
C ASP A 15 -8.57 5.97 2.75
N ARG A 16 -8.56 5.43 3.98
CA ARG A 16 -9.70 4.65 4.50
C ARG A 16 -10.99 5.46 4.65
N SER A 17 -10.93 6.79 4.59
CA SER A 17 -12.09 7.66 4.78
C SER A 17 -13.03 7.64 3.56
N TRP A 18 -12.57 7.12 2.41
CA TRP A 18 -13.28 7.20 1.12
C TRP A 18 -13.61 5.83 0.53
N LEU A 19 -13.77 4.81 1.37
CA LEU A 19 -13.98 3.43 0.90
C LEU A 19 -15.40 3.15 0.41
N GLY A 20 -16.39 3.91 0.86
CA GLY A 20 -17.80 3.64 0.55
C GLY A 20 -18.24 2.31 1.14
N GLU A 21 -18.81 1.44 0.30
CA GLU A 21 -19.24 0.08 0.67
C GLU A 21 -18.14 -0.98 0.47
N HIS A 22 -16.96 -0.58 0.02
CA HIS A 22 -15.85 -1.49 -0.27
C HIS A 22 -14.84 -1.55 0.87
N THR A 23 -14.05 -2.62 0.89
CA THR A 23 -12.87 -2.72 1.75
C THR A 23 -11.68 -1.97 1.14
N LEU A 24 -10.67 -1.68 1.96
CA LEU A 24 -9.43 -1.10 1.44
C LEU A 24 -8.75 -2.04 0.43
N TYR A 25 -8.78 -3.35 0.71
CA TYR A 25 -8.26 -4.37 -0.19
C TYR A 25 -8.92 -4.30 -1.58
N GLU A 26 -10.25 -4.27 -1.64
CA GLU A 26 -11.00 -4.23 -2.90
C GLU A 26 -10.67 -2.97 -3.71
N GLN A 27 -10.54 -1.83 -3.04
CA GLN A 27 -10.19 -0.57 -3.69
C GLN A 27 -8.75 -0.57 -4.22
N VAL A 28 -7.80 -1.12 -3.46
CA VAL A 28 -6.41 -1.25 -3.93
C VAL A 28 -6.32 -2.23 -5.09
N GLU A 29 -7.05 -3.36 -5.04
CA GLU A 29 -7.08 -4.33 -6.14
C GLU A 29 -7.69 -3.71 -7.40
N ALA A 30 -8.79 -2.96 -7.27
CA ALA A 30 -9.40 -2.22 -8.36
C ALA A 30 -8.44 -1.18 -8.95
N ALA A 31 -7.70 -0.44 -8.12
CA ALA A 31 -6.72 0.54 -8.57
C ALA A 31 -5.58 -0.13 -9.36
N ILE A 32 -5.03 -1.23 -8.85
CA ILE A 32 -3.99 -2.01 -9.54
C ILE A 32 -4.51 -2.55 -10.88
N ARG A 33 -5.71 -3.13 -10.90
CA ARG A 33 -6.35 -3.61 -12.14
C ARG A 33 -6.66 -2.47 -13.12
N GLY A 34 -6.89 -1.27 -12.61
CA GLY A 34 -7.07 -0.04 -13.39
C GLY A 34 -5.77 0.57 -13.93
N GLY A 35 -4.60 0.01 -13.57
CA GLY A 35 -3.30 0.43 -14.08
C GLY A 35 -2.44 1.21 -13.09
N ALA A 36 -2.77 1.22 -11.79
CA ALA A 36 -1.85 1.76 -10.79
C ALA A 36 -0.54 0.98 -10.80
N THR A 37 0.57 1.70 -10.91
CA THR A 37 1.92 1.12 -11.03
C THR A 37 2.71 1.21 -9.73
N PHE A 38 2.14 1.85 -8.70
CA PHE A 38 2.73 1.98 -7.36
C PHE A 38 1.63 2.13 -6.31
N VAL A 39 1.83 1.56 -5.12
CA VAL A 39 0.89 1.70 -3.99
C VAL A 39 1.62 2.19 -2.73
N GLN A 40 1.05 3.20 -2.07
CA GLN A 40 1.40 3.61 -0.71
C GLN A 40 0.22 3.38 0.22
N LEU A 41 0.45 2.56 1.25
CA LEU A 41 -0.49 2.43 2.36
C LEU A 41 -0.25 3.56 3.36
N ARG A 42 -1.26 4.42 3.47
CA ARG A 42 -1.32 5.53 4.40
C ARG A 42 -2.43 5.32 5.40
N GLU A 43 -2.03 5.01 6.63
CA GLU A 43 -2.92 4.79 7.76
C GLU A 43 -2.58 5.71 8.93
N LYS A 44 -3.61 6.27 9.58
CA LYS A 44 -3.45 7.26 10.67
C LYS A 44 -4.25 6.95 11.92
N LYS A 45 -5.23 6.05 11.84
CA LYS A 45 -6.23 5.83 12.89
C LYS A 45 -6.19 4.42 13.47
N LEU A 46 -5.68 3.44 12.74
CA LEU A 46 -5.55 2.08 13.25
C LEU A 46 -4.51 2.00 14.37
N ASP A 47 -4.77 1.08 15.31
CA ASP A 47 -3.73 0.59 16.21
C ASP A 47 -2.67 -0.22 15.44
N GLN A 48 -1.55 -0.48 16.12
CA GLN A 48 -0.39 -1.11 15.50
C GLN A 48 -0.68 -2.54 14.99
N GLU A 49 -1.45 -3.34 15.72
CA GLU A 49 -1.73 -4.73 15.34
C GLU A 49 -2.63 -4.77 14.10
N SER A 50 -3.69 -3.97 14.10
CA SER A 50 -4.59 -3.82 12.96
C SER A 50 -3.86 -3.28 11.72
N PHE A 51 -2.99 -2.28 11.90
CA PHE A 51 -2.22 -1.73 10.78
C PHE A 51 -1.22 -2.76 10.23
N LEU A 52 -0.55 -3.53 11.09
CA LEU A 52 0.35 -4.61 10.63
C LEU A 52 -0.39 -5.69 9.82
N ALA A 53 -1.59 -6.09 10.26
CA ALA A 53 -2.39 -7.07 9.55
C ALA A 53 -2.80 -6.56 8.16
N GLU A 54 -3.36 -5.35 8.08
CA GLU A 54 -3.78 -4.72 6.82
C GLU A 54 -2.58 -4.49 5.90
N ALA A 55 -1.45 -4.03 6.43
CA ALA A 55 -0.23 -3.82 5.65
C ALA A 55 0.31 -5.10 5.03
N ARG A 56 0.29 -6.23 5.75
CA ARG A 56 0.70 -7.54 5.21
C ARG A 56 -0.25 -8.00 4.10
N GLU A 57 -1.55 -7.79 4.27
CA GLU A 57 -2.56 -8.17 3.28
C GLU A 57 -2.39 -7.39 1.97
N ILE A 58 -2.28 -6.06 2.06
CA ILE A 58 -2.10 -5.19 0.90
C ILE A 58 -0.73 -5.41 0.23
N GLN A 59 0.34 -5.65 1.02
CA GLN A 59 1.65 -6.00 0.47
C GLN A 59 1.59 -7.30 -0.34
N ALA A 60 0.89 -8.33 0.16
CA ALA A 60 0.73 -9.58 -0.56
C ALA A 60 -0.03 -9.38 -1.88
N LEU A 61 -1.07 -8.54 -1.89
CA LEU A 61 -1.77 -8.14 -3.10
C LEU A 61 -0.83 -7.45 -4.11
N CYS A 62 -0.10 -6.42 -3.68
CA CYS A 62 0.83 -5.68 -4.55
C CYS A 62 1.90 -6.60 -5.14
N ARG A 63 2.47 -7.51 -4.34
CA ARG A 63 3.45 -8.52 -4.80
C ARG A 63 2.88 -9.46 -5.86
N ARG A 64 1.63 -9.92 -5.74
CA ARG A 64 1.00 -10.77 -6.76
C ARG A 64 0.88 -10.07 -8.11
N HIS A 65 0.76 -8.74 -8.11
CA HIS A 65 0.67 -7.93 -9.33
C HIS A 65 2.01 -7.32 -9.77
N GLY A 66 3.10 -7.55 -9.04
CA GLY A 66 4.40 -6.94 -9.34
C GLY A 66 4.43 -5.42 -9.17
N VAL A 67 3.55 -4.87 -8.33
CA VAL A 67 3.45 -3.44 -8.05
C VAL A 67 4.25 -3.13 -6.77
N PRO A 68 5.17 -2.14 -6.78
CA PRO A 68 5.90 -1.78 -5.58
C PRO A 68 4.99 -1.17 -4.50
N PHE A 69 5.31 -1.49 -3.24
CA PHE A 69 4.50 -1.16 -2.07
C PHE A 69 5.31 -0.48 -0.97
N VAL A 70 4.84 0.68 -0.49
CA VAL A 70 5.48 1.41 0.60
C VAL A 70 4.50 1.77 1.72
N ILE A 71 5.04 1.97 2.92
CA ILE A 71 4.30 2.48 4.07
C ILE A 71 4.56 3.99 4.22
N ASN A 72 3.52 4.77 4.50
CA ASN A 72 3.66 6.17 4.82
C ASN A 72 4.05 6.38 6.30
N ASP A 73 5.06 7.20 6.57
CA ASP A 73 5.57 7.69 7.87
C ASP A 73 6.03 6.63 8.90
N ASN A 74 5.52 5.41 8.85
CA ASN A 74 5.76 4.38 9.88
C ASN A 74 6.90 3.43 9.47
N VAL A 75 8.12 3.81 9.85
CA VAL A 75 9.35 3.05 9.55
C VAL A 75 9.36 1.70 10.25
N GLU A 76 8.85 1.62 11.48
CA GLU A 76 8.79 0.39 12.27
C GLU A 76 7.95 -0.68 11.56
N ILE A 77 6.73 -0.32 11.14
CA ILE A 77 5.83 -1.23 10.40
C ILE A 77 6.45 -1.62 9.07
N ALA A 78 7.00 -0.66 8.32
CA ALA A 78 7.65 -0.94 7.05
C ALA A 78 8.79 -1.95 7.19
N ARG A 79 9.61 -1.79 8.24
CA ARG A 79 10.71 -2.72 8.56
C ARG A 79 10.17 -4.09 8.97
N GLU A 80 9.13 -4.14 9.79
CA GLU A 80 8.56 -5.38 10.31
C GLU A 80 7.98 -6.26 9.20
N ILE A 81 7.31 -5.66 8.21
CA ILE A 81 6.71 -6.41 7.10
C ILE A 81 7.66 -6.55 5.89
N GLY A 82 8.83 -5.93 5.94
CA GLY A 82 9.76 -5.86 4.80
C GLY A 82 9.11 -5.20 3.58
N ALA A 83 8.51 -4.03 3.78
CA ALA A 83 7.98 -3.19 2.71
C ALA A 83 9.10 -2.76 1.74
N ASP A 84 8.75 -2.40 0.50
CA ASP A 84 9.75 -2.04 -0.51
C ASP A 84 10.40 -0.68 -0.21
N GLY A 85 9.73 0.15 0.61
CA GLY A 85 10.20 1.44 1.08
C GLY A 85 9.26 2.10 2.08
N VAL A 86 9.64 3.34 2.44
CA VAL A 86 8.86 4.26 3.29
C VAL A 86 8.75 5.59 2.56
N HIS A 87 7.58 6.23 2.64
CA HIS A 87 7.39 7.61 2.23
C HIS A 87 7.33 8.53 3.46
N VAL A 88 8.01 9.69 3.40
CA VAL A 88 8.16 10.70 4.46
C VAL A 88 7.98 12.11 3.91
#